data_AF-A0A963YUR9-F1
#
_entry.id   AF-A0A963YUR9-F1
#
_cell.length_a   1.000
_cell.length_b   1.000
_cell.length_c   1.000
_cell.angle_alpha   90.00
_cell.angle_beta   90.00
_cell.angle_gamma   90.00
#
_symmetry.space_group_name_H-M   'P 1'
#
loop_
_entity.id
_entity.type
_entity.pdbx_description
1 polymer ?
#
loop_
_entity_poly.entity_id
_entity_poly.type
_entity_poly.pdbx_seq_one_letter_code
_entity_poly.pdbx_strand_id
1 'polypeptide(L)' 'MKRDGRALDHSILTELRKRGVAAVQSGESPVQVAAALGVNLRTLFRWLALYRRGGWDQLDANKRGGRPPKLDGRALRWIY' A
#
# COMPACT_ATOMS: atom_id res chain seq x y z
N MET A 1 0.64 11.44 -20.17
CA MET A 1 1.60 10.40 -19.74
C MET A 1 1.04 9.68 -18.50
N LYS A 2 0.46 8.47 -18.65
CA LYS A 2 -0.10 7.71 -17.53
C LYS A 2 1.04 7.09 -16.72
N ARG A 3 1.35 7.64 -15.53
CA ARG A 3 2.25 6.99 -14.58
C ARG A 3 1.43 5.93 -13.83
N ASP A 4 1.53 4.67 -14.26
CA ASP A 4 0.89 3.58 -13.52
C ASP A 4 1.60 3.41 -12.17
N GLY A 5 0.88 3.68 -11.08
CA GLY A 5 1.41 3.54 -9.72
C GLY A 5 1.87 2.12 -9.38
N ARG A 6 1.45 1.11 -10.16
CA ARG A 6 1.92 -0.28 -10.00
C ARG A 6 3.38 -0.50 -10.40
N ALA A 7 3.96 0.39 -11.20
CA ALA A 7 5.35 0.31 -11.63
C ALA A 7 6.31 1.07 -10.69
N LEU A 8 5.79 1.74 -9.66
CA LEU A 8 6.60 2.48 -8.70
C LEU A 8 7.24 1.53 -7.68
N ASP A 9 8.43 1.90 -7.23
CA ASP A 9 9.11 1.18 -6.16
C ASP A 9 8.29 1.23 -4.85
N HIS A 10 8.42 0.17 -4.05
CA HIS A 10 7.67 0.02 -2.80
C HIS A 10 8.02 1.13 -1.79
N SER A 11 9.25 1.65 -1.80
CA SER A 11 9.64 2.79 -0.98
C SER A 11 8.83 4.04 -1.33
N ILE A 12 8.70 4.35 -2.62
CA ILE A 12 7.94 5.50 -3.14
C ILE A 12 6.46 5.36 -2.81
N LEU A 13 5.89 4.15 -2.96
CA LEU A 13 4.49 3.89 -2.60
C LEU A 13 4.23 4.06 -1.10
N THR A 14 5.21 3.70 -0.26
CA THR A 14 5.14 3.89 1.19
C THR A 14 5.14 5.35 1.55
N GLU A 15 6.11 6.12 1.02
CA GLU A 15 6.18 7.58 1.15
C GLU A 15 4.87 8.24 0.72
N LEU A 16 4.32 7.87 -0.45
CA LEU A 16 3.08 8.42 -0.98
C LEU A 16 1.89 8.22 -0.01
N ARG A 17 1.78 7.02 0.57
CA ARG A 17 0.74 6.69 1.56
C ARG A 17 0.91 7.50 2.83
N LYS A 18 2.14 7.56 3.36
CA LYS A 18 2.47 8.30 4.58
C LYS A 18 2.17 9.79 4.41
N ARG A 19 2.58 10.39 3.29
CA ARG A 19 2.25 11.79 2.95
C ARG A 19 0.75 12.05 2.89
N GLY A 20 -0.01 11.18 2.23
CA GLY A 20 -1.47 11.34 2.15
C GLY A 20 -2.17 11.26 3.50
N VAL A 21 -1.74 10.36 4.39
CA VAL A 21 -2.28 10.27 5.75
C VAL A 21 -1.86 11.47 6.60
N ALA A 22 -0.60 11.91 6.49
CA ALA A 22 -0.08 13.08 7.21
C ALA A 22 -0.83 14.36 6.83
N ALA A 23 -1.10 14.59 5.53
CA ALA A 23 -1.85 15.76 5.05
C ALA A 23 -3.29 15.81 5.60
N VAL A 24 -3.95 14.65 5.68
CA VAL A 24 -5.28 14.57 6.30
C VAL A 24 -5.21 14.81 7.81
N GLN A 25 -4.15 14.34 8.48
CA GLN A 25 -3.94 14.62 9.91
C GLN A 25 -3.64 16.09 10.21
N SER A 26 -3.00 16.81 9.29
CA SER A 26 -2.80 18.26 9.40
C SER A 26 -4.06 19.08 9.13
N GLY A 27 -5.20 18.42 8.85
CA GLY A 27 -6.51 19.06 8.68
C GLY A 27 -6.90 19.36 7.24
N GLU A 28 -6.13 18.89 6.25
CA GLU A 28 -6.52 19.04 4.84
C GLU A 28 -7.72 18.15 4.49
N SER A 29 -8.56 18.63 3.57
CA SER A 29 -9.69 17.85 3.09
C SER A 29 -9.22 16.61 2.32
N PRO A 30 -9.72 15.40 2.64
CA PRO A 30 -9.36 14.17 1.93
C PRO A 30 -9.58 14.25 0.41
N VAL A 31 -10.56 15.03 -0.05
CA VAL A 31 -10.84 15.23 -1.47
C VAL A 31 -9.69 15.98 -2.16
N GLN A 32 -9.19 17.04 -1.52
CA GLN A 32 -8.08 17.84 -2.04
C GLN A 32 -6.78 17.04 -2.02
N VAL A 33 -6.50 16.34 -0.92
CA VAL A 33 -5.31 15.47 -0.79
C VAL A 33 -5.30 14.38 -1.86
N ALA A 34 -6.44 13.71 -2.09
CA ALA A 34 -6.54 12.67 -3.11
C ALA A 34 -6.28 13.22 -4.52
N ALA A 35 -6.83 14.39 -4.84
CA ALA A 35 -6.61 15.06 -6.11
C ALA A 35 -5.14 15.48 -6.30
N ALA A 36 -4.52 16.07 -5.27
CA ALA A 36 -3.11 16.49 -5.29
C ALA A 36 -2.15 15.30 -5.48
N LEU A 37 -2.45 14.16 -4.85
CA LEU A 37 -1.66 12.94 -4.99
C LEU A 37 -2.00 12.13 -6.25
N GLY A 38 -3.02 12.53 -7.02
CA GLY A 38 -3.46 11.81 -8.21
C GLY A 38 -4.03 10.41 -7.92
N VAL A 39 -4.58 10.19 -6.73
CA VAL A 39 -5.18 8.92 -6.31
C VAL A 39 -6.69 9.03 -6.19
N ASN A 40 -7.39 7.92 -6.37
CA ASN A 40 -8.82 7.89 -6.10
C ASN A 40 -9.10 8.12 -4.60
N LEU A 41 -10.15 8.90 -4.28
CA LEU A 41 -10.58 9.17 -2.91
C LEU A 41 -10.77 7.90 -2.06
N ARG A 42 -11.28 6.83 -2.66
CA ARG A 42 -11.46 5.53 -2.00
C ARG A 42 -10.13 4.90 -1.57
N THR A 43 -9.07 5.14 -2.34
CA THR A 43 -7.71 4.68 -2.00
C THR A 43 -7.17 5.43 -0.79
N LEU A 44 -7.40 6.75 -0.71
CA LEU A 44 -7.01 7.55 0.44
C LEU A 44 -7.74 7.09 1.71
N PHE A 45 -9.06 6.88 1.65
CA PHE A 45 -9.81 6.33 2.78
C PHE A 45 -9.34 4.94 3.22
N ARG A 46 -8.89 4.12 2.26
CA ARG A 46 -8.27 2.82 2.60
C ARG A 46 -6.96 3.02 3.37
N TRP A 47 -6.14 4.00 3.03
CA TRP A 47 -4.92 4.31 3.78
C TRP A 47 -5.22 4.82 5.18
N LEU A 48 -6.21 5.71 5.33
CA LEU A 48 -6.68 6.17 6.64
C LEU A 48 -7.17 4.99 7.49
N ALA A 49 -7.91 4.04 6.90
CA ALA A 49 -8.35 2.85 7.61
C ALA A 49 -7.18 1.92 8.02
N LEU A 50 -6.15 1.77 7.18
CA LEU A 50 -4.93 1.03 7.53
C LEU A 50 -4.19 1.68 8.69
N TYR A 51 -4.01 3.01 8.62
CA TYR A 51 -3.40 3.78 9.68
C TYR A 51 -4.15 3.64 11.01
N ARG A 52 -5.49 3.70 11.00
CA ARG A 52 -6.30 3.51 12.21
C ARG A 52 -6.20 2.09 12.79
N ARG A 53 -5.82 1.09 12.00
CA ARG A 53 -5.69 -0.31 12.45
C ARG A 53 -4.33 -0.63 13.06
N GLY A 54 -3.25 0.00 12.59
CA GLY A 54 -1.90 -0.36 13.06
C GLY A 54 -0.83 0.69 12.79
N GLY A 55 -1.22 1.96 12.69
CA GLY A 55 -0.31 3.09 12.62
C GLY A 55 0.48 3.19 11.32
N TRP A 56 1.66 3.80 11.41
CA TRP A 56 2.51 4.13 10.28
C TRP A 56 3.08 2.90 9.56
N ASP A 57 3.37 1.83 10.28
CA ASP A 57 3.97 0.60 9.73
C ASP A 57 2.99 -0.15 8.81
N GLN A 58 1.68 -0.04 9.06
CA GLN A 58 0.65 -0.61 8.17
C GLN A 58 0.54 0.10 6.82
N LEU A 59 1.17 1.26 6.65
CA LEU A 59 1.21 1.96 5.38
C LEU A 59 2.32 1.44 4.47
N ASP A 60 3.28 0.69 5.00
CA ASP A 60 4.41 0.17 4.22
C ASP A 60 3.91 -0.70 3.05
N ALA A 61 4.36 -0.34 1.85
CA ALA A 61 4.06 -1.10 0.66
C ALA A 61 4.93 -2.36 0.66
N ASN A 62 4.29 -3.51 0.72
CA ASN A 62 4.95 -4.80 0.60
C ASN A 62 4.33 -5.60 -0.56
N LYS A 63 5.16 -6.44 -1.19
CA LYS A 63 4.66 -7.40 -2.18
C LYS A 63 3.63 -8.28 -1.49
N ARG A 64 2.38 -8.24 -1.97
CA ARG A 64 1.34 -9.13 -1.46
C ARG A 64 1.80 -10.56 -1.69
N GLY A 65 1.79 -11.36 -0.64
CA GLY A 65 2.10 -12.78 -0.72
C GLY A 65 1.25 -13.46 -1.79
N GLY A 66 1.86 -14.38 -2.53
CA GLY A 66 1.15 -15.23 -3.48
C GLY A 66 0.34 -16.31 -2.78
N ARG A 67 -0.39 -17.11 -3.56
CA ARG A 67 -1.02 -18.33 -3.05
C ARG A 67 0.08 -19.24 -2.46
N PRO A 68 -0.12 -19.82 -1.27
CA PRO A 68 0.82 -20.80 -0.73
C PRO A 68 1.07 -21.94 -1.75
N PRO A 69 2.32 -22.39 -1.93
CA PRO A 69 2.63 -23.48 -2.84
C PRO A 69 1.95 -24.78 -2.39
N LYS A 70 1.53 -25.62 -3.35
CA LYS A 70 0.90 -26.91 -3.05
C LYS A 70 1.88 -27.94 -2.49
N LEU A 71 3.14 -27.85 -2.93
CA LEU A 71 4.21 -28.73 -2.48
C LEU A 71 4.90 -28.05 -1.30
N ASP A 72 4.89 -28.74 -0.16
CA ASP A 72 5.68 -28.34 0.99
C ASP A 72 7.13 -28.80 0.83
N GLY A 73 8.01 -28.36 1.73
CA GLY A 73 9.42 -28.74 1.69
C GLY A 73 9.65 -30.25 1.79
N ARG A 74 8.70 -31.00 2.37
CA ARG A 74 8.75 -32.46 2.46
C ARG A 74 8.46 -33.11 1.11
N ALA A 75 7.41 -32.67 0.42
CA ALA A 75 7.08 -33.15 -0.92
C ALA A 75 8.19 -32.84 -1.92
N LEU A 76 8.84 -31.67 -1.80
CA LEU A 76 10.00 -31.33 -2.64
C LEU A 76 11.19 -32.27 -2.42
N ARG A 77 11.48 -32.67 -1.18
CA ARG A 77 12.53 -33.66 -0.83
C ARG A 77 12.24 -35.10 -1.25
N TRP A 78 10.99 -35.42 -1.58
CA TRP A 78 10.65 -36.74 -2.11
C TRP A 78 10.84 -36.83 -3.63
N ILE A 79 10.69 -35.70 -4.32
CA ILE A 79 10.83 -35.61 -5.78
C ILE A 79 12.30 -35.56 -6.22
N TYR A 80 13.16 -34.89 -5.44
CA TYR A 80 14.62 -34.79 -5.65
C TYR A 80 15.36 -35.83 -4.83
#